data_AF-A0A814IUX7-F1
#
_entry.id   AF-A0A814IUX7-F1
#
_cell.length_a   1.000
_cell.length_b   1.000
_cell.length_c   1.000
_cell.angle_alpha   90.00
_cell.angle_beta   90.00
_cell.angle_gamma   90.00
#
_symmetry.space_group_name_H-M   'P 1'
#
loop_
_entity.id
_entity.type
_entity.pdbx_description
1 polymer ?
#
loop_
_entity_poly.entity_id
_entity_poly.type
_entity_poly.pdbx_seq_one_letter_code
_entity_poly.pdbx_strand_id
1 'polypeptide(L)'
;MAFYKEYTQELDTAAQELASPVYQEAFEAATKAQFARVPFEHIVILTRHPNKIAWYAGDQRQRIIERIRQAQLKWFNNWIHQYGTGQSFTIENEDVFDTLTLHLLNILFRLDHGDVITTKNIREEFEQIAKTIKHCLITIKAANPMKLNKTTLLCVRELLQVLFYFTLDNDLVIYLKSLGLIDLINTIMQLSDNHKEILLHAYRILAVLMSEADIKQLQNAERIASVFIEFIQSTIDGGDRMKERLHNNLRSLNVLTQHDVIRDELIKQNGQRYFLRCALEKQFDPVKAKLPSLQILLALSFNDEFATSLKNNTTFMEHVLELKTSSDENLQRIATALIWQLETRPETKDEHKEMDHQSPKSNKKQYDIMISYSHSDNKLCQQILERLEQEKFNVWIDFQKVHGNLTETIAEAIENSDIVLICMSDAYKQSPVCKQEANYAAKRGCHIIPLVMTPKYKADGWLGLITSDRLYVDFKKMTFDDAFKQLKDQIQRNRTNAAQTPVINQKLPENDHLLSTSVAPQPVEIHVVLEYPHCIDMWTEEHVKSFLVVKKIPSLLGAFQGMNGRLLHRLYDMCQSNQQAMFVSLKEDVAQSSNAPSLLTLKDYLTFLEEIKAYIPYKSGAGAQINPTSAVCSLM
;
A
#
# COMPACT_ATOMS: atom_id res chain seq x y z
N MET A 1 -18.24 23.85 -14.00
CA MET A 1 -17.53 25.14 -13.86
C MET A 1 -17.78 25.66 -12.46
N ALA A 2 -16.79 25.56 -11.56
CA ALA A 2 -16.89 26.23 -10.27
C ALA A 2 -16.82 27.75 -10.53
N PHE A 3 -17.82 28.51 -10.08
CA PHE A 3 -17.74 29.96 -10.07
C PHE A 3 -16.57 30.37 -9.17
N TYR A 4 -15.47 30.81 -9.78
CA TYR A 4 -14.37 31.43 -9.04
C TYR A 4 -14.94 32.63 -8.29
N LYS A 5 -14.78 32.66 -6.97
CA LYS A 5 -15.17 33.83 -6.18
C LYS A 5 -14.15 34.94 -6.45
N GLU A 6 -14.64 36.12 -6.82
CA GLU A 6 -13.81 37.31 -6.97
C GLU A 6 -13.10 37.64 -5.66
N TYR A 7 -11.85 38.10 -5.77
CA TYR A 7 -11.11 38.61 -4.62
C TYR A 7 -11.62 40.01 -4.27
N THR A 8 -12.08 40.18 -3.03
CA THR A 8 -12.71 41.43 -2.57
C THR A 8 -11.83 42.16 -1.56
N GLN A 9 -12.07 43.47 -1.39
CA GLN A 9 -11.40 44.24 -0.34
C GLN A 9 -11.63 43.65 1.06
N GLU A 10 -12.82 43.10 1.32
CA GLU A 10 -13.11 42.42 2.59
C GLU A 10 -12.26 41.16 2.81
N LEU A 11 -11.98 40.40 1.75
CA LEU A 11 -11.09 39.23 1.84
C LEU A 11 -9.65 39.66 2.10
N ASP A 12 -9.22 40.78 1.49
CA ASP A 12 -7.88 41.32 1.74
C ASP A 12 -7.73 41.79 3.18
N THR A 13 -8.69 42.55 3.72
CA THR A 13 -8.70 42.96 5.12
C THR A 13 -8.67 41.75 6.05
N ALA A 14 -9.54 40.76 5.83
CA ALA A 14 -9.55 39.53 6.63
C ALA A 14 -8.19 38.81 6.58
N ALA A 15 -7.59 38.69 5.41
CA ALA A 15 -6.30 38.05 5.24
C ALA A 15 -5.14 38.85 5.85
N GLN A 16 -5.24 40.18 5.94
CA GLN A 16 -4.23 41.03 6.59
C GLN A 16 -4.29 40.86 8.10
N GLU A 17 -5.49 40.92 8.68
CA GLU A 17 -5.70 40.72 10.11
C GLU A 17 -5.27 39.33 10.57
N LEU A 18 -5.61 38.28 9.81
CA LEU A 18 -5.18 36.90 10.08
C LEU A 18 -3.67 36.69 9.97
N ALA A 19 -2.96 37.54 9.21
CA ALA A 19 -1.50 37.50 9.11
C ALA A 19 -0.81 38.45 10.11
N SER A 20 -1.57 39.08 11.00
CA SER A 20 -1.06 40.05 11.98
C SER A 20 -0.93 39.44 13.39
N PRO A 21 -0.17 40.07 14.30
CA PRO A 21 -0.13 39.69 15.72
C PRO A 21 -1.49 39.80 16.42
N VAL A 22 -2.42 40.63 15.93
CA VAL A 22 -3.75 40.82 16.54
C VAL A 22 -4.52 39.50 16.65
N TYR A 23 -4.37 38.62 15.66
CA TYR A 23 -4.97 37.29 15.71
C TYR A 23 -4.40 36.43 16.84
N GLN A 24 -3.08 36.47 17.03
CA GLN A 24 -2.38 35.73 18.09
C GLN A 24 -2.82 36.22 19.46
N GLU A 25 -2.84 37.54 19.66
CA GLU A 25 -3.28 38.19 20.89
C GLU A 25 -4.73 37.84 21.24
N ALA A 26 -5.63 37.86 20.25
CA ALA A 26 -7.02 37.49 20.44
C ALA A 26 -7.19 36.01 20.83
N PHE A 27 -6.45 35.11 20.19
CA PHE A 27 -6.51 33.67 20.47
C PHE A 27 -5.89 33.33 21.84
N GLU A 28 -4.79 33.98 22.21
CA GLU A 28 -4.17 33.85 23.52
C GLU A 28 -5.05 34.42 24.63
N ALA A 29 -5.78 35.52 24.38
CA ALA A 29 -6.77 36.04 25.32
C ALA A 29 -7.90 35.03 25.57
N ALA A 30 -8.41 34.39 24.52
CA ALA A 30 -9.41 33.32 24.65
C ALA A 30 -8.84 32.11 25.41
N THR A 31 -7.59 31.74 25.15
CA THR A 31 -6.89 30.65 25.86
C THR A 31 -6.73 30.96 27.35
N LYS A 32 -6.29 32.18 27.70
CA LYS A 32 -6.15 32.64 29.11
C LYS A 32 -7.50 32.67 29.83
N ALA A 33 -8.57 32.99 29.13
CA ALA A 33 -9.94 32.95 29.64
C ALA A 33 -10.56 31.54 29.64
N GLN A 34 -9.77 30.49 29.40
CA GLN A 34 -10.23 29.09 29.39
C GLN A 34 -11.40 28.84 28.43
N PHE A 35 -11.48 29.65 27.37
CA PHE A 35 -12.57 29.69 26.40
C PHE A 35 -13.95 30.03 26.99
N ALA A 36 -14.05 30.46 28.25
CA ALA A 36 -15.31 30.75 28.92
C ALA A 36 -16.10 31.89 28.25
N ARG A 37 -15.38 32.94 27.81
CA ARG A 37 -15.93 34.10 27.09
C ARG A 37 -14.91 34.62 26.07
N VAL A 38 -15.38 34.95 24.88
CA VAL A 38 -14.59 35.63 23.84
C VAL A 38 -15.16 37.05 23.69
N PRO A 39 -14.35 38.10 23.87
CA PRO A 39 -14.81 39.48 23.66
C PRO A 39 -15.40 39.66 22.26
N PHE A 40 -16.44 40.48 22.12
CA PHE A 40 -17.17 40.64 20.86
C PHE A 40 -16.24 41.12 19.72
N GLU A 41 -15.29 41.99 20.06
CA GLU A 41 -14.23 42.47 19.19
C GLU A 41 -13.33 41.33 18.66
N HIS A 42 -13.12 40.26 19.43
CA HIS A 42 -12.33 39.11 19.01
C HIS A 42 -13.12 38.07 18.22
N ILE A 43 -14.46 38.06 18.32
CA ILE A 43 -15.30 37.08 17.60
C ILE A 43 -15.08 37.22 16.09
N VAL A 44 -15.01 38.46 15.58
CA VAL A 44 -14.85 38.70 14.14
C VAL A 44 -13.54 38.11 13.62
N ILE A 45 -12.42 38.40 14.29
CA ILE A 45 -11.08 37.96 13.87
C ILE A 45 -10.85 36.46 14.12
N LEU A 46 -11.49 35.86 15.13
CA LEU A 46 -11.31 34.45 15.48
C LEU A 46 -12.30 33.50 14.79
N THR A 47 -13.42 34.00 14.26
CA THR A 47 -14.45 33.15 13.61
C THR A 47 -14.78 33.60 12.18
N ARG A 48 -15.21 34.85 12.00
CA ARG A 48 -15.71 35.35 10.70
C ARG A 48 -14.60 35.43 9.66
N HIS A 49 -13.44 35.98 10.02
CA HIS A 49 -12.30 36.08 9.10
C HIS A 49 -11.75 34.72 8.70
N PRO A 50 -11.44 33.79 9.63
CA PRO A 50 -11.02 32.45 9.27
C PRO A 50 -12.02 31.73 8.38
N ASN A 51 -13.31 31.82 8.70
CA ASN A 51 -14.35 31.19 7.89
C ASN A 51 -14.38 31.78 6.46
N LYS A 52 -14.31 33.11 6.30
CA LYS A 52 -14.27 33.74 4.96
C LYS A 52 -13.10 33.22 4.12
N ILE A 53 -11.89 33.14 4.70
CA ILE A 53 -10.70 32.67 4.00
C ILE A 53 -10.78 31.16 3.72
N ALA A 54 -11.22 30.36 4.69
CA ALA A 54 -11.32 28.91 4.54
C ALA A 54 -12.18 28.51 3.34
N TRP A 55 -13.26 29.24 3.05
CA TRP A 55 -14.20 28.98 1.96
C TRP A 55 -13.98 29.81 0.68
N TYR A 56 -12.86 30.53 0.60
CA TYR A 56 -12.45 31.23 -0.61
C TYR A 56 -11.75 30.27 -1.56
N ALA A 57 -12.32 30.07 -2.76
CA ALA A 57 -11.82 29.19 -3.81
C ALA A 57 -11.44 30.00 -5.08
N GLY A 58 -10.74 31.12 -4.88
CA GLY A 58 -10.23 31.98 -5.95
C GLY A 58 -8.75 31.75 -6.25
N ASP A 59 -8.26 32.36 -7.33
CA ASP A 59 -6.88 32.32 -7.81
C ASP A 59 -5.86 32.84 -6.77
N GLN A 60 -6.25 33.79 -5.93
CA GLN A 60 -5.38 34.35 -4.88
C GLN A 60 -5.25 33.46 -3.64
N ARG A 61 -5.99 32.33 -3.54
CA ARG A 61 -6.07 31.51 -2.32
C ARG A 61 -4.69 31.07 -1.84
N GLN A 62 -3.87 30.55 -2.75
CA GLN A 62 -2.54 30.04 -2.42
C GLN A 62 -1.67 31.12 -1.78
N ARG A 63 -1.64 32.33 -2.37
CA ARG A 63 -0.86 33.48 -1.86
C ARG A 63 -1.34 33.92 -0.47
N ILE A 64 -2.65 33.95 -0.25
CA ILE A 64 -3.25 34.35 1.03
C ILE A 64 -2.88 33.35 2.13
N ILE A 65 -3.09 32.06 1.88
CA ILE A 65 -2.81 30.99 2.84
C ILE A 65 -1.33 30.95 3.17
N GLU A 66 -0.44 31.12 2.20
CA GLU A 66 1.00 31.22 2.47
C GLU A 66 1.36 32.40 3.37
N ARG A 67 0.79 33.59 3.12
CA ARG A 67 1.02 34.76 3.97
C ARG A 67 0.59 34.53 5.41
N ILE A 68 -0.58 33.92 5.61
CA ILE A 68 -1.09 33.56 6.95
C ILE A 68 -0.19 32.51 7.60
N ARG A 69 0.18 31.46 6.87
CA ARG A 69 1.08 30.39 7.36
C ARG A 69 2.44 30.96 7.80
N GLN A 70 3.04 31.84 6.99
CA GLN A 70 4.31 32.50 7.32
C GLN A 70 4.23 33.30 8.63
N ALA A 71 3.10 33.95 8.90
CA ALA A 71 2.90 34.70 10.13
C ALA A 71 2.59 33.80 11.35
N GLN A 72 1.81 32.73 11.16
CA GLN A 72 1.15 32.05 12.27
C GLN A 72 1.72 30.67 12.65
N LEU A 73 2.41 29.95 11.75
CA LEU A 73 2.82 28.56 12.05
C LEU A 73 3.78 28.45 13.23
N LYS A 74 4.77 29.34 13.31
CA LYS A 74 5.74 29.34 14.40
C LYS A 74 5.08 29.64 15.75
N TRP A 75 4.15 30.59 15.76
CA TRP A 75 3.34 30.89 16.94
C TRP A 75 2.48 29.68 17.32
N PHE A 76 1.77 29.09 16.37
CA PHE A 76 0.97 27.89 16.59
C PHE A 76 1.80 26.75 17.18
N ASN A 77 2.99 26.50 16.64
CA ASN A 77 3.91 25.47 17.13
C ASN A 77 4.32 25.71 18.60
N ASN A 78 4.63 26.96 18.95
CA ASN A 78 4.94 27.32 20.33
C ASN A 78 3.73 27.15 21.25
N TRP A 79 2.54 27.57 20.79
CA TRP A 79 1.30 27.45 21.54
C TRP A 79 0.96 25.98 21.84
N ILE A 80 1.01 25.09 20.83
CA ILE A 80 0.77 23.65 21.06
C ILE A 80 1.82 23.01 21.97
N HIS A 81 3.08 23.47 21.92
CA HIS A 81 4.14 22.95 22.78
C HIS A 81 3.87 23.30 24.24
N GLN A 82 3.60 24.58 24.52
CA GLN A 82 3.27 25.05 25.87
C GLN A 82 2.03 24.34 26.43
N TYR A 83 1.02 24.16 25.58
CA TYR A 83 -0.24 23.53 25.93
C TYR A 83 -0.10 22.02 26.16
N GLY A 84 0.56 21.32 25.25
CA GLY A 84 0.62 19.86 25.26
C GLY A 84 1.62 19.26 26.23
N THR A 85 2.47 20.07 26.88
CA THR A 85 3.58 19.56 27.73
C THR A 85 3.50 19.94 29.21
N GLY A 86 2.69 20.91 29.67
CA GLY A 86 2.89 21.33 31.06
C GLY A 86 1.98 22.38 31.71
N GLN A 87 0.79 22.68 31.20
CA GLN A 87 -0.18 23.47 31.98
C GLN A 87 -1.44 22.64 32.21
N SER A 88 -1.93 22.58 33.45
CA SER A 88 -3.29 22.11 33.76
C SER A 88 -4.27 23.04 33.09
N PHE A 89 -4.52 22.75 31.81
CA PHE A 89 -5.44 23.50 31.00
C PHE A 89 -6.85 23.01 31.29
N THR A 90 -7.73 23.93 31.67
CA THR A 90 -9.15 23.68 31.81
C THR A 90 -9.87 24.33 30.63
N ILE A 91 -10.76 23.57 29.99
CA ILE A 91 -11.71 24.07 29.00
C ILE A 91 -13.01 24.29 29.75
N GLU A 92 -13.38 25.54 30.01
CA GLU A 92 -14.69 25.84 30.63
C GLU A 92 -15.83 25.74 29.61
N ASN A 93 -15.56 26.07 28.34
CA ASN A 93 -16.56 26.02 27.26
C ASN A 93 -16.01 25.25 26.05
N GLU A 94 -16.51 24.03 25.88
CA GLU A 94 -16.08 23.11 24.83
C GLU A 94 -16.55 23.56 23.44
N ASP A 95 -17.75 24.12 23.33
CA ASP A 95 -18.28 24.59 22.04
C ASP A 95 -17.46 25.76 21.49
N VAL A 96 -17.03 26.67 22.37
CA VAL A 96 -16.15 27.78 22.01
C VAL A 96 -14.76 27.25 21.62
N PHE A 97 -14.19 26.34 22.41
CA PHE A 97 -12.93 25.70 22.06
C PHE A 97 -12.99 25.05 20.67
N ASP A 98 -13.97 24.17 20.45
CA ASP A 98 -14.18 23.44 19.19
C ASP A 98 -14.34 24.40 18.01
N THR A 99 -15.11 25.48 18.19
CA THR A 99 -15.32 26.46 17.12
C THR A 99 -14.02 27.20 16.78
N LEU A 100 -13.29 27.68 17.78
CA LEU A 100 -12.07 28.46 17.57
C LEU A 100 -10.93 27.60 17.00
N THR A 101 -10.73 26.39 17.52
CA THR A 101 -9.70 25.48 17.00
C THR A 101 -10.05 25.04 15.59
N LEU A 102 -11.30 24.70 15.30
CA LEU A 102 -11.73 24.36 13.94
C LEU A 102 -11.39 25.48 12.95
N HIS A 103 -11.66 26.73 13.30
CA HIS A 103 -11.33 27.88 12.47
C HIS A 103 -9.82 28.06 12.28
N LEU A 104 -9.03 27.94 13.35
CA LEU A 104 -7.57 28.01 13.32
C LEU A 104 -6.96 26.88 12.46
N LEU A 105 -7.36 25.63 12.70
CA LEU A 105 -6.89 24.48 11.93
C LEU A 105 -7.29 24.61 10.46
N ASN A 106 -8.47 25.15 10.18
CA ASN A 106 -8.94 25.31 8.81
C ASN A 106 -8.12 26.33 8.02
N ILE A 107 -7.64 27.41 8.64
CA ILE A 107 -6.80 28.40 7.93
C ILE A 107 -5.35 27.94 7.78
N LEU A 108 -4.85 27.11 8.70
CA LEU A 108 -3.45 26.67 8.67
C LEU A 108 -3.23 25.38 7.87
N PHE A 109 -4.14 24.41 7.97
CA PHE A 109 -3.86 23.02 7.61
C PHE A 109 -4.84 22.37 6.62
N ARG A 110 -5.75 23.12 5.98
CA ARG A 110 -6.73 22.58 4.99
C ARG A 110 -6.13 22.16 3.64
N LEU A 111 -5.17 21.24 3.69
CA LEU A 111 -4.55 20.62 2.52
C LEU A 111 -5.57 19.82 1.67
N ASP A 112 -6.67 19.38 2.27
CA ASP A 112 -7.82 18.73 1.60
C ASP A 112 -8.59 19.66 0.63
N HIS A 113 -8.35 20.97 0.69
CA HIS A 113 -8.89 21.96 -0.25
C HIS A 113 -7.95 22.29 -1.40
N GLY A 114 -6.87 21.53 -1.57
CA GLY A 114 -5.89 21.74 -2.62
C GLY A 114 -4.83 22.78 -2.27
N ASP A 115 -4.75 23.22 -1.00
CA ASP A 115 -3.66 24.08 -0.53
C ASP A 115 -2.35 23.31 -0.64
N VAL A 116 -1.36 23.90 -1.33
CA VAL A 116 -0.04 23.26 -1.52
C VAL A 116 0.99 23.91 -0.60
N ILE A 117 2.00 23.13 -0.18
CA ILE A 117 3.16 23.64 0.55
C ILE A 117 4.27 23.94 -0.45
N THR A 118 4.45 25.21 -0.79
CA THR A 118 5.35 25.68 -1.86
C THR A 118 6.72 26.12 -1.35
N THR A 119 6.79 26.70 -0.14
CA THR A 119 8.03 27.27 0.38
C THR A 119 8.71 26.33 1.37
N LYS A 120 10.04 26.26 1.27
CA LYS A 120 10.86 25.41 2.15
C LYS A 120 10.68 25.75 3.63
N ASN A 121 10.63 27.03 3.97
CA ASN A 121 10.44 27.49 5.35
C ASN A 121 9.11 27.00 5.96
N ILE A 122 8.00 27.11 5.20
CA ILE A 122 6.70 26.58 5.66
C ILE A 122 6.77 25.06 5.85
N ARG A 123 7.42 24.34 4.93
CA ARG A 123 7.61 22.90 5.05
C ARG A 123 8.39 22.53 6.32
N GLU A 124 9.49 23.23 6.58
CA GLU A 124 10.29 23.05 7.81
C GLU A 124 9.44 23.31 9.06
N GLU A 125 8.57 24.32 9.08
CA GLU A 125 7.64 24.58 10.20
C GLU A 125 6.60 23.46 10.38
N PHE A 126 6.03 22.91 9.31
CA PHE A 126 5.12 21.74 9.39
C PHE A 126 5.84 20.52 9.99
N GLU A 127 7.10 20.28 9.57
CA GLU A 127 7.93 19.22 10.13
C GLU A 127 8.24 19.42 11.61
N GLN A 128 8.45 20.66 12.06
CA GLN A 128 8.60 20.99 13.49
C GLN A 128 7.30 20.78 14.26
N ILE A 129 6.16 21.20 13.71
CA ILE A 129 4.83 20.97 14.32
C ILE A 129 4.58 19.47 14.51
N ALA A 130 4.91 18.63 13.53
CA ALA A 130 4.77 17.18 13.66
C ALA A 130 5.66 16.59 14.79
N LYS A 131 6.89 17.09 14.96
CA LYS A 131 7.77 16.73 16.09
C LYS A 131 7.18 17.18 17.43
N THR A 132 6.68 18.40 17.49
CA THR A 132 6.04 18.94 18.70
C THR A 132 4.82 18.12 19.08
N ILE A 133 3.94 17.78 18.12
CA ILE A 133 2.78 16.93 18.36
C ILE A 133 3.22 15.58 18.92
N LYS A 134 4.23 14.93 18.34
CA LYS A 134 4.78 13.68 18.89
C LYS A 134 5.22 13.85 20.34
N HIS A 135 5.93 14.92 20.67
CA HIS A 135 6.39 15.20 22.03
C HIS A 135 5.21 15.43 23.00
N CYS A 136 4.19 16.19 22.58
CA CYS A 136 2.97 16.40 23.35
C CYS A 136 2.24 15.07 23.61
N LEU A 137 2.08 14.22 22.59
CA LEU A 137 1.43 12.90 22.75
C LEU A 137 2.22 11.98 23.69
N ILE A 138 3.56 12.01 23.66
CA ILE A 138 4.40 11.27 24.63
C ILE A 138 4.17 11.78 26.06
N THR A 139 4.11 13.10 26.23
CA THR A 139 3.89 13.72 27.55
C THR A 139 2.50 13.41 28.09
N ILE A 140 1.48 13.51 27.24
CA ILE A 140 0.09 13.14 27.55
C ILE A 140 -0.01 11.67 27.94
N LYS A 141 0.63 10.77 27.18
CA LYS A 141 0.71 9.34 27.51
C LYS A 141 1.34 9.12 28.90
N ALA A 142 2.44 9.80 29.21
CA ALA A 142 3.11 9.67 30.50
C ALA A 142 2.25 10.20 31.67
N ALA A 143 1.50 11.27 31.45
CA ALA A 143 0.63 11.88 32.46
C ALA A 143 -0.68 11.13 32.70
N ASN A 144 -1.09 10.23 31.80
CA ASN A 144 -2.38 9.53 31.84
C ASN A 144 -2.20 8.00 31.69
N PRO A 145 -1.75 7.29 32.75
CA PRO A 145 -1.39 5.88 32.64
C PRO A 145 -2.58 4.93 32.39
N MET A 146 -3.80 5.34 32.75
CA MET A 146 -5.00 4.48 32.64
C MET A 146 -5.98 4.97 31.58
N LYS A 147 -6.33 6.26 31.57
CA LYS A 147 -7.33 6.84 30.67
C LYS A 147 -7.14 8.34 30.55
N LEU A 148 -7.48 8.91 29.40
CA LEU A 148 -7.51 10.37 29.18
C LEU A 148 -8.72 11.01 29.85
N ASN A 149 -8.53 12.16 30.51
CA ASN A 149 -9.63 12.99 30.98
C ASN A 149 -10.28 13.78 29.82
N LYS A 150 -11.45 14.40 30.07
CA LYS A 150 -12.26 15.09 29.06
C LYS A 150 -11.49 16.19 28.31
N THR A 151 -10.78 17.06 29.02
CA THR A 151 -9.99 18.13 28.41
C THR A 151 -8.83 17.61 27.57
N THR A 152 -8.20 16.51 28.02
CA THR A 152 -7.11 15.86 27.30
C THR A 152 -7.61 15.17 26.03
N LEU A 153 -8.84 14.61 26.04
CA LEU A 153 -9.47 14.06 24.84
C LEU A 153 -9.63 15.12 23.75
N LEU A 154 -10.10 16.32 24.10
CA LEU A 154 -10.24 17.44 23.16
C LEU A 154 -8.89 17.83 22.56
N CYS A 155 -7.85 17.95 23.40
CA CYS A 155 -6.49 18.21 22.92
C CYS A 155 -6.00 17.16 21.93
N VAL A 156 -6.07 15.88 22.33
CA VAL A 156 -5.60 14.77 21.50
C VAL A 156 -6.35 14.72 20.18
N ARG A 157 -7.67 14.97 20.18
CA ARG A 157 -8.48 15.07 18.96
C ARG A 157 -7.89 16.09 17.98
N GLU A 158 -7.64 17.33 18.43
CA GLU A 158 -7.08 18.38 17.57
C GLU A 158 -5.65 18.07 17.09
N LEU A 159 -4.80 17.53 17.96
CA LEU A 159 -3.43 17.15 17.60
C LEU A 159 -3.40 16.05 16.52
N LEU A 160 -4.26 15.03 16.65
CA LEU A 160 -4.41 13.99 15.64
C LEU A 160 -5.05 14.52 14.35
N GLN A 161 -5.97 15.49 14.44
CA GLN A 161 -6.51 16.14 13.25
C GLN A 161 -5.42 16.86 12.44
N VAL A 162 -4.49 17.56 13.11
CA VAL A 162 -3.34 18.20 12.44
C VAL A 162 -2.45 17.16 11.75
N LEU A 163 -2.11 16.07 12.44
CA LEU A 163 -1.33 14.98 11.83
C LEU A 163 -2.06 14.34 10.65
N PHE A 164 -3.39 14.19 10.74
CA PHE A 164 -4.20 13.72 9.61
C PHE A 164 -4.04 14.64 8.40
N TYR A 165 -4.13 15.96 8.55
CA TYR A 165 -3.90 16.86 7.42
C TYR A 165 -2.53 16.67 6.78
N PHE A 166 -1.49 16.43 7.58
CA PHE A 166 -0.14 16.19 7.07
C PHE A 166 -0.03 14.91 6.24
N THR A 167 -0.93 13.94 6.42
CA THR A 167 -0.99 12.75 5.56
C THR A 167 -1.46 13.01 4.13
N LEU A 168 -1.92 14.23 3.84
CA LEU A 168 -2.36 14.65 2.51
C LEU A 168 -1.23 15.18 1.63
N ASP A 169 -0.02 15.39 2.18
CA ASP A 169 1.18 15.81 1.44
C ASP A 169 2.24 14.69 1.45
N ASN A 170 2.73 14.30 0.27
CA ASN A 170 3.62 13.14 0.11
C ASN A 170 4.95 13.29 0.86
N ASP A 171 5.55 14.48 0.85
CA ASP A 171 6.83 14.72 1.51
C ASP A 171 6.67 14.70 3.03
N LEU A 172 5.57 15.27 3.55
CA LEU A 172 5.23 15.17 4.97
C LEU A 172 4.94 13.72 5.37
N VAL A 173 4.30 12.91 4.54
CA VAL A 173 4.11 11.47 4.81
C VAL A 173 5.45 10.76 5.01
N ILE A 174 6.44 11.02 4.14
CA ILE A 174 7.80 10.45 4.28
C ILE A 174 8.39 10.85 5.63
N TYR A 175 8.24 12.12 6.01
CA TYR A 175 8.71 12.62 7.29
C TYR A 175 7.98 11.99 8.48
N LEU A 176 6.65 11.90 8.44
CA LEU A 176 5.83 11.26 9.49
C LEU A 176 6.20 9.79 9.69
N LYS A 177 6.46 9.04 8.60
CA LYS A 177 6.95 7.65 8.68
C LYS A 177 8.29 7.56 9.43
N SER A 178 9.15 8.58 9.33
CA SER A 178 10.42 8.64 10.08
C SER A 178 10.25 8.92 11.58
N LEU A 179 9.08 9.40 12.02
CA LEU A 179 8.84 9.76 13.42
C LEU A 179 8.44 8.58 14.30
N GLY A 180 8.16 7.38 13.76
CA GLY A 180 7.78 6.21 14.55
C GLY A 180 6.51 6.43 15.37
N LEU A 181 5.43 6.90 14.71
CA LEU A 181 4.18 7.31 15.37
C LEU A 181 3.21 6.14 15.65
N ILE A 182 3.40 4.98 15.01
CA ILE A 182 2.42 3.88 15.01
C ILE A 182 2.10 3.41 16.44
N ASP A 183 3.10 3.00 17.22
CA ASP A 183 2.89 2.51 18.59
C ASP A 183 2.35 3.58 19.54
N LEU A 184 2.76 4.83 19.33
CA LEU A 184 2.30 5.96 20.11
C LEU A 184 0.81 6.20 19.87
N ILE A 185 0.38 6.25 18.61
CA ILE A 185 -1.03 6.43 18.23
C ILE A 185 -1.87 5.25 18.73
N ASN A 186 -1.38 4.01 18.60
CA ASN A 186 -2.06 2.83 19.14
C ASN A 186 -2.26 2.93 20.67
N THR A 187 -1.24 3.39 21.40
CA THR A 187 -1.37 3.60 22.85
C THR A 187 -2.41 4.70 23.16
N ILE A 188 -2.37 5.81 22.43
CA ILE A 188 -3.31 6.92 22.62
C ILE A 188 -4.76 6.48 22.37
N MET A 189 -5.00 5.66 21.34
CA MET A 189 -6.33 5.11 21.07
C MET A 189 -6.85 4.26 22.25
N GLN A 190 -5.99 3.43 22.86
CA GLN A 190 -6.37 2.64 24.05
C GLN A 190 -6.73 3.54 25.23
N LEU A 191 -5.91 4.57 25.50
CA LEU A 191 -6.15 5.53 26.58
C LEU A 191 -7.40 6.40 26.34
N SER A 192 -7.81 6.58 25.08
CA SER A 192 -8.96 7.42 24.72
C SER A 192 -10.32 6.80 25.04
N ASP A 193 -10.36 5.55 25.51
CA ASP A 193 -11.59 4.80 25.83
C ASP A 193 -12.68 4.96 24.77
N ASN A 194 -12.34 4.56 23.54
CA ASN A 194 -13.29 4.44 22.44
C ASN A 194 -13.83 5.79 21.92
N HIS A 195 -13.15 6.90 22.19
CA HIS A 195 -13.53 8.21 21.70
C HIS A 195 -13.52 8.27 20.16
N LYS A 196 -14.71 8.44 19.56
CA LYS A 196 -14.96 8.22 18.13
C LYS A 196 -14.10 9.07 17.19
N GLU A 197 -14.02 10.38 17.43
CA GLU A 197 -13.21 11.29 16.59
C GLU A 197 -11.71 11.00 16.71
N ILE A 198 -11.23 10.56 17.89
CA ILE A 198 -9.83 10.17 18.08
C ILE A 198 -9.54 8.91 17.30
N LEU A 199 -10.42 7.90 17.39
CA LEU A 199 -10.31 6.68 16.60
C LEU A 199 -10.32 6.98 15.10
N LEU A 200 -11.21 7.86 14.62
CA LEU A 200 -11.27 8.23 13.21
C LEU A 200 -9.95 8.86 12.75
N HIS A 201 -9.46 9.89 13.44
CA HIS A 201 -8.20 10.54 13.07
C HIS A 201 -7.02 9.58 13.16
N ALA A 202 -6.95 8.76 14.21
CA ALA A 202 -5.90 7.75 14.36
C ALA A 202 -5.91 6.75 13.20
N TYR A 203 -7.06 6.17 12.84
CA TYR A 203 -7.13 5.22 11.72
C TYR A 203 -6.80 5.87 10.38
N ARG A 204 -7.18 7.12 10.15
CA ARG A 204 -6.80 7.85 8.94
C ARG A 204 -5.28 8.05 8.83
N ILE A 205 -4.63 8.38 9.95
CA ILE A 205 -3.16 8.51 9.99
C ILE A 205 -2.51 7.15 9.76
N LEU A 206 -2.94 6.14 10.52
CA LEU A 206 -2.39 4.79 10.47
C LEU A 206 -2.56 4.17 9.08
N ALA A 207 -3.67 4.40 8.39
CA ALA A 207 -3.88 3.94 7.00
C ALA A 207 -2.75 4.36 6.06
N VAL A 208 -2.14 5.53 6.28
CA VAL A 208 -1.07 6.08 5.45
C VAL A 208 0.33 5.71 5.96
N LEU A 209 0.48 5.53 7.28
CA LEU A 209 1.79 5.25 7.90
C LEU A 209 2.13 3.75 7.95
N MET A 210 1.13 2.88 8.08
CA MET A 210 1.33 1.45 8.26
C MET A 210 1.68 0.75 6.93
N SER A 211 2.57 -0.25 7.01
CA SER A 211 2.84 -1.17 5.91
C SER A 211 1.72 -2.20 5.75
N GLU A 212 1.74 -2.98 4.67
CA GLU A 212 0.75 -4.06 4.54
C GLU A 212 0.88 -5.13 5.63
N ALA A 213 2.11 -5.39 6.09
CA ALA A 213 2.36 -6.33 7.19
C ALA A 213 1.78 -5.81 8.52
N ASP A 214 1.96 -4.52 8.80
CA ASP A 214 1.42 -3.89 10.00
C ASP A 214 -0.12 -3.97 10.00
N ILE A 215 -0.74 -3.72 8.85
CA ILE A 215 -2.21 -3.75 8.75
C ILE A 215 -2.77 -5.17 8.85
N LYS A 216 -2.07 -6.18 8.33
CA LYS A 216 -2.46 -7.59 8.52
C LYS A 216 -2.45 -8.03 9.98
N GLN A 217 -1.69 -7.35 10.84
CA GLN A 217 -1.67 -7.58 12.28
C GLN A 217 -2.77 -6.81 13.04
N LEU A 218 -3.58 -5.99 12.37
CA LEU A 218 -4.68 -5.27 13.01
C LEU A 218 -5.76 -6.26 13.49
N GLN A 219 -5.77 -6.53 14.80
CA GLN A 219 -6.80 -7.34 15.45
C GLN A 219 -8.17 -6.64 15.54
N ASN A 220 -8.25 -5.36 15.14
CA ASN A 220 -9.42 -4.49 15.36
C ASN A 220 -10.17 -4.12 14.06
N ALA A 221 -10.12 -4.97 13.02
CA ALA A 221 -10.74 -4.71 11.73
C ALA A 221 -12.25 -4.37 11.83
N GLU A 222 -12.99 -5.08 12.69
CA GLU A 222 -14.40 -4.81 13.04
C GLU A 222 -14.62 -3.37 13.45
N ARG A 223 -13.85 -2.94 14.44
CA ARG A 223 -13.92 -1.58 14.97
C ARG A 223 -13.55 -0.53 13.93
N ILE A 224 -12.53 -0.78 13.10
CA ILE A 224 -12.12 0.16 12.04
C ILE A 224 -13.29 0.37 11.08
N ALA A 225 -13.88 -0.72 10.58
CA ALA A 225 -15.03 -0.67 9.69
C ALA A 225 -16.21 0.07 10.35
N SER A 226 -16.55 -0.24 11.60
CA SER A 226 -17.65 0.42 12.32
C SER A 226 -17.46 1.92 12.45
N VAL A 227 -16.25 2.37 12.82
CA VAL A 227 -15.95 3.81 12.94
C VAL A 227 -16.14 4.51 11.59
N PHE A 228 -15.57 3.98 10.51
CA PHE A 228 -15.73 4.60 9.19
C PHE A 228 -17.18 4.58 8.70
N ILE A 229 -17.91 3.48 8.89
CA ILE A 229 -19.33 3.37 8.53
C ILE A 229 -20.14 4.43 9.26
N GLU A 230 -19.97 4.58 10.58
CA GLU A 230 -20.70 5.55 11.38
C GLU A 230 -20.47 6.98 10.91
N PHE A 231 -19.20 7.36 10.70
CA PHE A 231 -18.87 8.71 10.25
C PHE A 231 -19.33 9.00 8.82
N ILE A 232 -19.22 8.02 7.91
CA ILE A 232 -19.70 8.16 6.53
C ILE A 232 -21.22 8.29 6.52
N GLN A 233 -21.92 7.44 7.26
CA GLN A 233 -23.37 7.53 7.45
C GLN A 233 -23.77 8.92 7.96
N SER A 234 -23.16 9.37 9.06
CA SER A 234 -23.46 10.68 9.66
C SER A 234 -23.23 11.83 8.67
N THR A 235 -22.21 11.74 7.82
CA THR A 235 -21.95 12.76 6.79
C THR A 235 -22.91 12.70 5.60
N ILE A 236 -23.41 11.52 5.24
CA ILE A 236 -24.39 11.32 4.16
C ILE A 236 -25.78 11.78 4.59
N ASP A 237 -26.18 11.41 5.82
CA ASP A 237 -27.47 11.76 6.39
C ASP A 237 -27.46 13.21 6.96
N GLY A 238 -26.26 13.77 7.14
CA GLY A 238 -26.02 15.17 7.49
C GLY A 238 -26.20 16.11 6.29
N GLY A 239 -26.69 17.33 6.55
CA GLY A 239 -26.84 18.36 5.51
C GLY A 239 -25.51 18.84 4.89
N ASP A 240 -25.61 19.82 3.98
CA ASP A 240 -24.49 20.28 3.13
C ASP A 240 -23.16 20.58 3.84
N ARG A 241 -23.19 21.05 5.10
CA ARG A 241 -21.98 21.36 5.88
C ARG A 241 -21.07 20.14 6.10
N MET A 242 -21.61 18.92 6.08
CA MET A 242 -20.86 17.69 6.35
C MET A 242 -20.32 16.99 5.10
N LYS A 243 -20.72 17.44 3.90
CA LYS A 243 -20.30 16.83 2.62
C LYS A 243 -18.80 16.90 2.37
N GLU A 244 -18.09 17.87 2.96
CA GLU A 244 -16.63 17.94 2.83
C GLU A 244 -15.90 16.92 3.69
N ARG A 245 -16.43 16.61 4.89
CA ARG A 245 -15.87 15.55 5.75
C ARG A 245 -16.01 14.18 5.09
N LEU A 246 -17.05 13.99 4.27
CA LEU A 246 -17.30 12.76 3.51
C LEU A 246 -16.12 12.42 2.58
N HIS A 247 -15.58 13.40 1.84
CA HIS A 247 -14.44 13.16 0.93
C HIS A 247 -13.24 12.55 1.68
N ASN A 248 -12.87 13.16 2.80
CA ASN A 248 -11.74 12.73 3.62
C ASN A 248 -11.99 11.34 4.25
N ASN A 249 -13.24 11.04 4.63
CA ASN A 249 -13.64 9.71 5.08
C ASN A 249 -13.46 8.66 3.98
N LEU A 250 -14.03 8.89 2.80
CA LEU A 250 -13.98 7.97 1.66
C LEU A 250 -12.55 7.76 1.19
N ARG A 251 -11.76 8.82 1.05
CA ARG A 251 -10.35 8.74 0.65
C ARG A 251 -9.55 7.85 1.61
N SER A 252 -9.68 8.07 2.91
CA SER A 252 -8.92 7.30 3.91
C SER A 252 -9.39 5.84 3.97
N LEU A 253 -10.69 5.61 3.83
CA LEU A 253 -11.24 4.26 3.78
C LEU A 253 -10.78 3.49 2.53
N ASN A 254 -10.65 4.15 1.39
CA ASN A 254 -10.16 3.54 0.16
C ASN A 254 -8.72 3.01 0.28
N VAL A 255 -7.90 3.63 1.13
CA VAL A 255 -6.56 3.09 1.46
C VAL A 255 -6.69 1.80 2.28
N LEU A 256 -7.59 1.79 3.27
CA LEU A 256 -7.80 0.64 4.16
C LEU A 256 -8.48 -0.55 3.45
N THR A 257 -9.28 -0.32 2.41
CA THR A 257 -9.91 -1.38 1.62
C THR A 257 -8.93 -2.18 0.77
N GLN A 258 -7.64 -1.83 0.75
CA GLN A 258 -6.59 -2.70 0.21
C GLN A 258 -6.43 -4.01 0.99
N HIS A 259 -6.99 -4.08 2.20
CA HIS A 259 -6.89 -5.23 3.08
C HIS A 259 -8.17 -6.04 3.11
N ASP A 260 -8.04 -7.33 2.79
CA ASP A 260 -9.15 -8.27 2.65
C ASP A 260 -10.04 -8.30 3.89
N VAL A 261 -9.45 -8.38 5.09
CA VAL A 261 -10.19 -8.39 6.37
C VAL A 261 -11.05 -7.14 6.56
N ILE A 262 -10.55 -5.95 6.19
CA ILE A 262 -11.33 -4.70 6.29
C ILE A 262 -12.49 -4.73 5.28
N ARG A 263 -12.27 -5.24 4.07
CA ARG A 263 -13.33 -5.35 3.06
C ARG A 263 -14.44 -6.29 3.50
N ASP A 264 -14.07 -7.47 3.98
CA ASP A 264 -15.03 -8.47 4.46
C ASP A 264 -15.89 -7.92 5.59
N GLU A 265 -15.26 -7.16 6.49
CA GLU A 265 -15.96 -6.56 7.62
C GLU A 265 -16.85 -5.37 7.22
N LEU A 266 -16.44 -4.56 6.23
CA LEU A 266 -17.32 -3.56 5.62
C LEU A 266 -18.56 -4.21 4.99
N ILE A 267 -18.40 -5.35 4.30
CA ILE A 267 -19.51 -6.10 3.68
C ILE A 267 -20.43 -6.68 4.76
N LYS A 268 -19.86 -7.33 5.77
CA LYS A 268 -20.58 -7.93 6.91
C LYS A 268 -21.39 -6.90 7.70
N GLN A 269 -20.87 -5.69 7.88
CA GLN A 269 -21.58 -4.59 8.55
C GLN A 269 -22.53 -3.81 7.63
N ASN A 270 -22.75 -4.28 6.39
CA ASN A 270 -23.60 -3.63 5.39
C ASN A 270 -23.16 -2.18 5.08
N GLY A 271 -21.86 -1.90 5.14
CA GLY A 271 -21.28 -0.58 4.84
C GLY A 271 -21.38 -0.20 3.36
N GLN A 272 -21.39 -1.19 2.46
CA GLN A 272 -21.50 -1.04 0.99
C GLN A 272 -22.69 -0.18 0.55
N ARG A 273 -23.79 -0.19 1.32
CA ARG A 273 -24.98 0.61 1.00
C ARG A 273 -24.69 2.11 0.93
N TYR A 274 -23.76 2.60 1.75
CA TYR A 274 -23.40 4.02 1.78
C TYR A 274 -22.56 4.41 0.57
N PHE A 275 -21.66 3.54 0.12
CA PHE A 275 -20.87 3.77 -1.10
C PHE A 275 -21.76 3.71 -2.34
N LEU A 276 -22.75 2.81 -2.37
CA LEU A 276 -23.78 2.77 -3.41
C LEU A 276 -24.60 4.07 -3.45
N ARG A 277 -25.06 4.57 -2.30
CA ARG A 277 -25.75 5.88 -2.22
C ARG A 277 -24.86 7.00 -2.75
N CYS A 278 -23.60 7.06 -2.33
CA CYS A 278 -22.66 8.06 -2.82
C CYS A 278 -22.43 7.98 -4.33
N ALA A 279 -22.35 6.79 -4.91
CA ALA A 279 -22.19 6.61 -6.36
C ALA A 279 -23.45 7.04 -7.13
N LEU A 280 -24.63 6.59 -6.70
CA LEU A 280 -25.87 6.70 -7.47
C LEU A 280 -26.61 8.03 -7.28
N GLU A 281 -26.67 8.58 -6.06
CA GLU A 281 -27.47 9.77 -5.79
C GLU A 281 -26.86 11.01 -6.47
N LYS A 282 -27.72 11.84 -7.09
CA LYS A 282 -27.30 12.98 -7.91
C LYS A 282 -26.68 14.13 -7.10
N GLN A 283 -26.97 14.21 -5.80
CA GLN A 283 -26.51 15.29 -4.92
C GLN A 283 -25.02 15.20 -4.53
N PHE A 284 -24.36 14.08 -4.82
CA PHE A 284 -22.96 13.85 -4.46
C PHE A 284 -22.02 14.31 -5.58
N ASP A 285 -20.95 14.97 -5.17
CA ASP A 285 -19.93 15.50 -6.08
C ASP A 285 -19.23 14.36 -6.84
N PRO A 286 -19.10 14.46 -8.18
CA PRO A 286 -18.46 13.42 -9.01
C PRO A 286 -17.04 13.04 -8.57
N VAL A 287 -16.23 14.03 -8.17
CA VAL A 287 -14.82 13.83 -7.85
C VAL A 287 -14.62 13.52 -6.37
N LYS A 288 -15.29 14.28 -5.50
CA LYS A 288 -15.07 14.20 -4.05
C LYS A 288 -15.84 13.07 -3.38
N ALA A 289 -16.94 12.59 -3.96
CA ALA A 289 -17.78 11.54 -3.37
C ALA A 289 -17.99 10.34 -4.30
N LYS A 290 -18.39 10.53 -5.56
CA LYS A 290 -18.72 9.41 -6.47
C LYS A 290 -17.47 8.58 -6.80
N LEU A 291 -16.41 9.22 -7.28
CA LEU A 291 -15.16 8.54 -7.66
C LEU A 291 -14.59 7.68 -6.53
N PRO A 292 -14.32 8.19 -5.31
CA PRO A 292 -13.78 7.35 -4.24
C PRO A 292 -14.77 6.27 -3.78
N SER A 293 -16.08 6.49 -3.89
CA SER A 293 -17.08 5.45 -3.59
C SER A 293 -17.04 4.31 -4.61
N LEU A 294 -16.90 4.63 -5.90
CA LEU A 294 -16.73 3.62 -6.97
C LEU A 294 -15.41 2.85 -6.80
N GLN A 295 -14.34 3.52 -6.36
CA GLN A 295 -13.07 2.86 -6.02
C GLN A 295 -13.23 1.88 -4.86
N ILE A 296 -13.94 2.28 -3.79
CA ILE A 296 -14.25 1.38 -2.67
C ILE A 296 -15.11 0.20 -3.16
N LEU A 297 -16.14 0.44 -3.95
CA LEU A 297 -17.00 -0.63 -4.50
C LEU A 297 -16.21 -1.62 -5.37
N LEU A 298 -15.27 -1.13 -6.19
CA LEU A 298 -14.34 -1.99 -6.94
C LEU A 298 -13.43 -2.78 -6.00
N ALA A 299 -12.90 -2.14 -4.95
CA ALA A 299 -12.08 -2.83 -3.97
C ALA A 299 -12.87 -3.95 -3.25
N LEU A 300 -14.14 -3.70 -2.91
CA LEU A 300 -15.02 -4.68 -2.28
C LEU A 300 -15.40 -5.83 -3.24
N SER A 301 -15.53 -5.58 -4.55
CA SER A 301 -15.93 -6.59 -5.54
C SER A 301 -14.85 -7.63 -5.88
N PHE A 302 -13.71 -7.59 -5.20
CA PHE A 302 -12.81 -8.74 -5.12
C PHE A 302 -13.35 -9.86 -4.22
N ASN A 303 -14.38 -9.60 -3.40
CA ASN A 303 -15.17 -10.62 -2.72
C ASN A 303 -16.26 -11.16 -3.67
N ASP A 304 -16.33 -12.47 -3.85
CA ASP A 304 -17.15 -13.17 -4.86
C ASP A 304 -18.66 -13.00 -4.65
N GLU A 305 -19.09 -13.13 -3.41
CA GLU A 305 -20.50 -12.99 -3.03
C GLU A 305 -20.96 -11.54 -3.26
N PHE A 306 -20.15 -10.58 -2.82
CA PHE A 306 -20.45 -9.16 -3.04
C PHE A 306 -20.38 -8.78 -4.52
N ALA A 307 -19.41 -9.29 -5.29
CA ALA A 307 -19.34 -9.04 -6.74
C ALA A 307 -20.60 -9.53 -7.47
N THR A 308 -21.09 -10.71 -7.10
CA THR A 308 -22.33 -11.28 -7.67
C THR A 308 -23.54 -10.42 -7.30
N SER A 309 -23.64 -9.99 -6.04
CA SER A 309 -24.68 -9.07 -5.59
C SER A 309 -24.65 -7.73 -6.34
N LEU A 310 -23.44 -7.18 -6.54
CA LEU A 310 -23.24 -5.91 -7.23
C LEU A 310 -23.55 -6.01 -8.73
N LYS A 311 -23.16 -7.10 -9.40
CA LYS A 311 -23.50 -7.40 -10.80
C LYS A 311 -25.02 -7.48 -11.01
N ASN A 312 -25.74 -8.06 -10.05
CA ASN A 312 -27.20 -8.20 -10.11
C ASN A 312 -27.96 -6.92 -9.76
N ASN A 313 -27.26 -5.84 -9.34
CA ASN A 313 -27.89 -4.55 -9.09
C ASN A 313 -28.02 -3.77 -10.41
N THR A 314 -29.19 -3.88 -11.06
CA THR A 314 -29.47 -3.26 -12.37
C THR A 314 -29.21 -1.75 -12.38
N THR A 315 -29.66 -1.02 -11.35
CA THR A 315 -29.47 0.43 -11.25
C THR A 315 -27.99 0.80 -11.18
N PHE A 316 -27.19 0.01 -10.46
CA PHE A 316 -25.75 0.22 -10.40
C PHE A 316 -25.08 -0.08 -11.75
N MET A 317 -25.42 -1.21 -12.38
CA MET A 317 -24.84 -1.58 -13.68
C MET A 317 -25.17 -0.58 -14.78
N GLU A 318 -26.41 -0.10 -14.86
CA GLU A 318 -26.82 0.98 -15.77
C GLU A 318 -25.98 2.25 -15.54
N HIS A 319 -25.82 2.66 -14.28
CA HIS A 319 -25.01 3.83 -13.94
C HIS A 319 -23.54 3.68 -14.34
N VAL A 320 -22.93 2.50 -14.11
CA VAL A 320 -21.54 2.24 -14.48
C VAL A 320 -21.37 2.23 -16.01
N LEU A 321 -22.34 1.69 -16.76
CA LEU A 321 -22.32 1.73 -18.22
C LEU A 321 -22.42 3.16 -18.76
N GLU A 322 -23.24 4.01 -18.16
CA GLU A 322 -23.31 5.45 -18.49
C GLU A 322 -21.96 6.14 -18.25
N LEU A 323 -21.28 5.83 -17.15
CA LEU A 323 -19.98 6.44 -16.83
C LEU A 323 -18.87 6.08 -17.82
N LYS A 324 -19.02 5.01 -18.61
CA LYS A 324 -18.06 4.65 -19.67
C LYS A 324 -17.95 5.72 -20.76
N THR A 325 -18.97 6.55 -20.93
CA THR A 325 -18.98 7.67 -21.89
C THR A 325 -18.84 9.04 -21.20
N SER A 326 -18.48 9.06 -19.92
CA SER A 326 -18.20 10.28 -19.16
C SER A 326 -17.05 11.07 -19.78
N SER A 327 -17.16 12.41 -19.74
CA SER A 327 -16.05 13.30 -20.10
C SER A 327 -14.97 13.38 -19.01
N ASP A 328 -15.26 12.88 -17.81
CA ASP A 328 -14.27 12.74 -16.73
C ASP A 328 -13.53 11.41 -16.88
N GLU A 329 -12.23 11.49 -17.19
CA GLU A 329 -11.35 10.35 -17.44
C GLU A 329 -11.24 9.41 -16.24
N ASN A 330 -11.25 9.94 -15.01
CA ASN A 330 -11.16 9.11 -13.81
C ASN A 330 -12.43 8.29 -13.61
N LEU A 331 -13.59 8.90 -13.84
CA LEU A 331 -14.89 8.22 -13.80
C LEU A 331 -15.02 7.16 -14.90
N GLN A 332 -14.57 7.47 -16.11
CA GLN A 332 -14.55 6.51 -17.22
C GLN A 332 -13.65 5.31 -16.90
N ARG A 333 -12.45 5.56 -16.35
CA ARG A 333 -11.49 4.51 -16.00
C ARG A 333 -12.03 3.58 -14.91
N ILE A 334 -12.56 4.13 -13.81
CA ILE A 334 -13.11 3.30 -12.73
C ILE A 334 -14.33 2.51 -13.20
N ALA A 335 -15.17 3.09 -14.07
CA ALA A 335 -16.30 2.39 -14.66
C ALA A 335 -15.85 1.21 -15.52
N THR A 336 -14.83 1.41 -16.36
CA THR A 336 -14.24 0.33 -17.18
C THR A 336 -13.70 -0.81 -16.31
N ALA A 337 -13.02 -0.47 -15.21
CA ALA A 337 -12.50 -1.45 -14.26
C ALA A 337 -13.60 -2.25 -13.53
N LEU A 338 -14.69 -1.57 -13.13
CA LEU A 338 -15.87 -2.21 -12.52
C LEU A 338 -16.57 -3.16 -13.48
N ILE A 339 -16.81 -2.73 -14.72
CA ILE A 339 -17.39 -3.59 -15.77
C ILE A 339 -16.50 -4.82 -15.96
N TRP A 340 -15.20 -4.61 -16.11
CA TRP A 340 -14.25 -5.71 -16.26
C TRP A 340 -14.32 -6.68 -15.08
N GLN A 341 -14.32 -6.18 -13.84
CA GLN A 341 -14.38 -7.01 -12.62
C GLN A 341 -15.70 -7.80 -12.49
N LEU A 342 -16.82 -7.24 -12.95
CA LEU A 342 -18.15 -7.83 -12.78
C LEU A 342 -18.59 -8.71 -13.96
N GLU A 343 -18.14 -8.41 -15.18
CA GLU A 343 -18.57 -9.12 -16.40
C GLU A 343 -17.62 -10.24 -16.81
N THR A 344 -16.30 -10.08 -16.66
CA THR A 344 -15.31 -11.06 -17.16
C THR A 344 -14.98 -12.18 -16.19
N ARG A 345 -15.70 -12.26 -15.07
CA ARG A 345 -15.55 -13.34 -14.12
C ARG A 345 -16.15 -14.61 -14.74
N PRO A 346 -15.37 -15.68 -14.98
CA PRO A 346 -15.95 -16.94 -15.40
C PRO A 346 -16.89 -17.38 -14.28
N GLU A 347 -18.16 -17.59 -14.62
CA GLU A 347 -19.12 -18.19 -13.70
C GLU A 347 -18.53 -19.52 -13.22
N THR A 348 -18.50 -19.70 -11.91
CA THR A 348 -17.98 -20.89 -11.25
C THR A 348 -18.58 -22.17 -11.86
N LYS A 349 -17.77 -22.88 -12.65
CA LYS A 349 -17.71 -24.33 -12.90
C LYS A 349 -16.93 -24.58 -14.20
N ASP A 350 -15.62 -24.80 -14.08
CA ASP A 350 -14.78 -25.65 -14.95
C ASP A 350 -13.30 -25.30 -14.68
N GLU A 351 -12.70 -25.88 -13.63
CA GLU A 351 -11.23 -25.87 -13.44
C GLU A 351 -10.51 -26.80 -14.44
N HIS A 352 -11.22 -27.34 -15.44
CA HIS A 352 -10.64 -28.10 -16.54
C HIS A 352 -11.23 -27.67 -17.89
N LYS A 353 -11.03 -26.41 -18.23
CA LYS A 353 -10.84 -26.03 -19.64
C LYS A 353 -9.58 -25.20 -19.71
N GLU A 354 -8.46 -25.88 -19.99
CA GLU A 354 -7.48 -25.29 -20.89
C GLU A 354 -8.28 -24.86 -22.12
N MET A 355 -8.61 -23.57 -22.20
CA MET A 355 -8.95 -22.99 -23.48
C MET A 355 -7.68 -23.11 -24.31
N ASP A 356 -7.67 -24.16 -25.14
CA ASP A 356 -6.81 -24.30 -26.30
C ASP A 356 -7.10 -23.12 -27.25
N HIS A 357 -6.68 -21.92 -26.84
CA HIS A 357 -6.35 -20.88 -27.77
C HIS A 357 -5.04 -21.30 -28.39
N GLN A 358 -5.16 -22.16 -29.39
CA GLN A 358 -4.19 -22.33 -30.45
C GLN A 358 -3.60 -20.96 -30.74
N SER A 359 -2.37 -20.75 -30.31
CA SER A 359 -1.59 -19.56 -30.56
C SER A 359 -1.62 -19.30 -32.06
N PRO A 360 -2.26 -18.21 -32.54
CA PRO A 360 -2.11 -17.82 -33.92
C PRO A 360 -0.65 -17.45 -34.11
N LYS A 361 -0.03 -18.09 -35.09
CA LYS A 361 1.29 -17.78 -35.64
C LYS A 361 1.54 -16.27 -35.64
N SER A 362 2.60 -15.83 -34.97
CA SER A 362 3.31 -14.56 -35.19
C SER A 362 2.46 -13.32 -35.53
N ASN A 363 1.45 -12.96 -34.73
CA ASN A 363 0.93 -11.60 -34.77
C ASN A 363 1.87 -10.70 -33.95
N LYS A 364 2.50 -9.74 -34.63
CA LYS A 364 3.26 -8.66 -33.99
C LYS A 364 2.34 -7.97 -32.98
N LYS A 365 2.77 -7.86 -31.71
CA LYS A 365 2.05 -7.08 -30.71
C LYS A 365 1.82 -5.66 -31.25
N GLN A 366 0.65 -5.11 -30.96
CA GLN A 366 0.29 -3.78 -31.43
C GLN A 366 1.18 -2.73 -30.80
N TYR A 367 1.45 -2.87 -29.50
CA TYR A 367 2.27 -1.96 -28.72
C TYR A 367 3.57 -2.63 -28.29
N ASP A 368 4.62 -1.84 -28.29
CA ASP A 368 5.89 -2.24 -27.70
C ASP A 368 5.80 -2.20 -26.17
N ILE A 369 5.07 -1.20 -25.64
CA ILE A 369 5.07 -0.89 -24.22
C ILE A 369 3.67 -0.42 -23.82
N MET A 370 3.13 -0.95 -22.72
CA MET A 370 2.02 -0.34 -21.99
C MET A 370 2.54 0.25 -20.68
N ILE A 371 2.11 1.47 -20.37
CA ILE A 371 2.43 2.14 -19.10
C ILE A 371 1.24 2.04 -18.16
N SER A 372 1.35 1.23 -17.12
CA SER A 372 0.41 1.19 -16.01
C SER A 372 0.87 2.16 -14.93
N TYR A 373 0.05 3.17 -14.64
CA TYR A 373 0.39 4.25 -13.70
C TYR A 373 -0.83 4.79 -12.93
N SER A 374 -0.54 5.49 -11.83
CA SER A 374 -1.52 6.30 -11.10
C SER A 374 -1.51 7.73 -11.65
N HIS A 375 -2.67 8.35 -11.81
CA HIS A 375 -2.79 9.74 -12.26
C HIS A 375 -2.00 10.74 -11.39
N SER A 376 -1.72 10.41 -10.12
CA SER A 376 -0.85 11.22 -9.27
C SER A 376 0.59 11.32 -9.78
N ASP A 377 1.02 10.38 -10.62
CA ASP A 377 2.37 10.30 -11.19
C ASP A 377 2.43 10.78 -12.66
N ASN A 378 1.36 11.42 -13.17
CA ASN A 378 1.18 11.78 -14.58
C ASN A 378 2.39 12.56 -15.14
N LYS A 379 2.88 13.59 -14.44
CA LYS A 379 3.99 14.43 -14.94
C LYS A 379 5.24 13.63 -15.30
N LEU A 380 5.65 12.67 -14.47
CA LEU A 380 6.83 11.85 -14.75
C LEU A 380 6.51 10.78 -15.80
N CYS A 381 5.30 10.20 -15.78
CA CYS A 381 4.86 9.25 -16.79
C CYS A 381 4.81 9.89 -18.19
N GLN A 382 4.37 11.14 -18.29
CA GLN A 382 4.35 11.91 -19.53
C GLN A 382 5.78 12.13 -20.07
N GLN A 383 6.74 12.49 -19.20
CA GLN A 383 8.14 12.62 -19.60
C GLN A 383 8.72 11.28 -20.10
N ILE A 384 8.39 10.17 -19.44
CA ILE A 384 8.81 8.82 -19.87
C ILE A 384 8.18 8.47 -21.22
N LEU A 385 6.88 8.71 -21.40
CA LEU A 385 6.14 8.50 -22.64
C LEU A 385 6.78 9.27 -23.80
N GLU A 386 6.94 10.59 -23.66
CA GLU A 386 7.54 11.45 -24.69
C GLU A 386 8.94 10.95 -25.08
N ARG A 387 9.74 10.54 -24.10
CA ARG A 387 11.10 10.04 -24.37
C ARG A 387 11.10 8.65 -25.03
N LEU A 388 10.15 7.76 -24.69
CA LEU A 388 9.98 6.46 -25.37
C LEU A 388 9.52 6.65 -26.82
N GLU A 389 8.59 7.54 -27.08
CA GLU A 389 8.10 7.86 -28.44
C GLU A 389 9.21 8.48 -29.31
N GLN A 390 10.06 9.35 -28.73
CA GLN A 390 11.26 9.87 -29.41
C GLN A 390 12.25 8.76 -29.80
N GLU A 391 12.34 7.70 -28.99
CA GLU A 391 13.12 6.49 -29.29
C GLU A 391 12.37 5.51 -30.22
N LYS A 392 11.23 5.93 -30.78
CA LYS A 392 10.39 5.20 -31.74
C LYS A 392 9.72 3.95 -31.19
N PHE A 393 9.48 3.88 -29.89
CA PHE A 393 8.62 2.85 -29.30
C PHE A 393 7.14 3.20 -29.54
N ASN A 394 6.32 2.21 -29.88
CA ASN A 394 4.87 2.34 -29.87
C ASN A 394 4.33 2.10 -28.46
N VAL A 395 3.85 3.15 -27.80
CA VAL A 395 3.47 3.11 -26.38
C VAL A 395 1.97 3.27 -26.23
N TRP A 396 1.37 2.48 -25.33
CA TRP A 396 -0.01 2.65 -24.88
C TRP A 396 -0.06 3.24 -23.47
N ILE A 397 -0.92 4.24 -23.25
CA ILE A 397 -1.20 4.84 -21.94
C ILE A 397 -2.64 5.42 -21.91
N ASP A 398 -3.29 5.42 -20.74
CA ASP A 398 -4.74 5.64 -20.65
C ASP A 398 -5.26 7.04 -21.09
N PHE A 399 -4.42 8.09 -21.06
CA PHE A 399 -4.82 9.46 -21.42
C PHE A 399 -4.62 9.83 -22.90
N GLN A 400 -3.98 8.98 -23.71
CA GLN A 400 -3.83 9.24 -25.16
C GLN A 400 -5.13 9.03 -25.96
N LYS A 401 -6.26 8.73 -25.31
CA LYS A 401 -7.57 8.54 -25.95
C LYS A 401 -8.14 9.78 -26.66
N VAL A 402 -7.54 10.96 -26.48
CA VAL A 402 -8.02 12.21 -27.09
C VAL A 402 -7.64 12.33 -28.59
N HIS A 403 -6.73 11.50 -29.13
CA HIS A 403 -6.25 11.64 -30.52
C HIS A 403 -6.49 10.44 -31.45
N GLY A 404 -7.27 9.43 -31.05
CA GLY A 404 -7.62 8.31 -31.94
C GLY A 404 -8.82 7.48 -31.48
N ASN A 405 -9.59 6.98 -32.44
CA ASN A 405 -10.71 6.03 -32.26
C ASN A 405 -10.23 4.67 -31.73
N LEU A 406 -9.76 4.62 -30.48
CA LEU A 406 -9.35 3.38 -29.83
C LEU A 406 -10.39 2.98 -28.79
N THR A 407 -11.30 2.11 -29.22
CA THR A 407 -12.25 1.37 -28.38
C THR A 407 -11.55 0.22 -27.62
N GLU A 408 -10.23 0.25 -27.48
CA GLU A 408 -9.49 -0.81 -26.81
C GLU A 408 -9.69 -0.77 -25.29
N THR A 409 -9.98 -1.94 -24.74
CA THR A 409 -10.07 -2.13 -23.29
C THR A 409 -8.68 -2.18 -22.67
N ILE A 410 -8.57 -1.90 -21.37
CA ILE A 410 -7.28 -1.99 -20.65
C ILE A 410 -6.72 -3.42 -20.71
N ALA A 411 -7.59 -4.43 -20.69
CA ALA A 411 -7.20 -5.83 -20.85
C ALA A 411 -6.58 -6.09 -22.24
N GLU A 412 -7.21 -5.62 -23.31
CA GLU A 412 -6.67 -5.73 -24.68
C GLU A 412 -5.33 -5.02 -24.82
N ALA A 413 -5.16 -3.84 -24.22
CA ALA A 413 -3.89 -3.11 -24.23
C ALA A 413 -2.77 -3.91 -23.56
N ILE A 414 -3.03 -4.53 -22.41
CA ILE A 414 -2.07 -5.40 -21.72
C ILE A 414 -1.73 -6.61 -22.60
N GLU A 415 -2.73 -7.24 -23.21
CA GLU A 415 -2.53 -8.42 -24.07
C GLU A 415 -1.78 -8.10 -25.36
N ASN A 416 -1.96 -6.90 -25.91
CA ASN A 416 -1.34 -6.46 -27.15
C ASN A 416 -0.05 -5.67 -26.94
N SER A 417 0.55 -5.74 -25.75
CA SER A 417 1.85 -5.12 -25.43
C SER A 417 2.96 -6.16 -25.21
N ASP A 418 4.17 -5.87 -25.69
CA ASP A 418 5.36 -6.71 -25.39
C ASP A 418 5.80 -6.55 -23.92
N ILE A 419 5.81 -5.30 -23.44
CA ILE A 419 6.28 -4.92 -22.11
C ILE A 419 5.20 -4.13 -21.37
N VAL A 420 5.05 -4.38 -20.07
CA VAL A 420 4.21 -3.58 -19.17
C VAL A 420 5.11 -2.87 -18.16
N LEU A 421 5.16 -1.54 -18.21
CA LEU A 421 5.81 -0.73 -17.19
C LEU A 421 4.86 -0.54 -16.01
N ILE A 422 5.30 -0.93 -14.81
CA ILE A 422 4.55 -0.72 -13.57
C ILE A 422 5.17 0.48 -12.84
N CYS A 423 4.50 1.63 -12.88
CA CYS A 423 4.94 2.87 -12.23
C CYS A 423 4.61 2.85 -10.72
N MET A 424 5.53 2.32 -9.92
CA MET A 424 5.37 2.11 -8.49
C MET A 424 5.42 3.40 -7.67
N SER A 425 4.35 3.65 -6.91
CA SER A 425 4.21 4.72 -5.92
C SER A 425 3.19 4.29 -4.83
N ASP A 426 3.09 5.04 -3.72
CA ASP A 426 2.03 4.80 -2.74
C ASP A 426 0.63 4.92 -3.39
N ALA A 427 0.44 5.90 -4.29
CA ALA A 427 -0.82 6.10 -5.00
C ALA A 427 -1.14 4.94 -5.97
N TYR A 428 -0.13 4.39 -6.64
CA TYR A 428 -0.29 3.20 -7.48
C TYR A 428 -0.71 1.99 -6.65
N LYS A 429 -0.02 1.74 -5.52
CA LYS A 429 -0.33 0.63 -4.61
C LYS A 429 -1.75 0.72 -4.04
N GLN A 430 -2.25 1.93 -3.81
CA GLN A 430 -3.58 2.19 -3.25
C GLN A 430 -4.70 2.19 -4.29
N SER A 431 -4.40 2.13 -5.59
CA SER A 431 -5.39 2.15 -6.65
C SER A 431 -5.92 0.73 -6.93
N PRO A 432 -7.23 0.46 -6.70
CA PRO A 432 -7.80 -0.85 -7.04
C PRO A 432 -7.75 -1.13 -8.54
N VAL A 433 -7.80 -0.09 -9.38
CA VAL A 433 -7.64 -0.22 -10.84
C VAL A 433 -6.23 -0.65 -11.21
N CYS A 434 -5.20 0.00 -10.66
CA CYS A 434 -3.81 -0.37 -10.91
C CYS A 434 -3.49 -1.77 -10.39
N LYS A 435 -4.07 -2.15 -9.24
CA LYS A 435 -3.98 -3.52 -8.72
C LYS A 435 -4.57 -4.54 -9.68
N GLN A 436 -5.74 -4.25 -10.27
CA GLN A 436 -6.38 -5.10 -11.27
C GLN A 436 -5.51 -5.26 -12.52
N GLU A 437 -4.99 -4.14 -13.05
CA GLU A 437 -4.06 -4.10 -14.20
C GLU A 437 -2.80 -4.94 -13.96
N ALA A 438 -2.10 -4.68 -12.86
CA ALA A 438 -0.85 -5.37 -12.52
C ALA A 438 -1.05 -6.87 -12.31
N ASN A 439 -2.11 -7.27 -11.59
CA ASN A 439 -2.44 -8.68 -11.40
C ASN A 439 -2.75 -9.38 -12.73
N TYR A 440 -3.43 -8.70 -13.64
CA TYR A 440 -3.72 -9.26 -14.96
C TYR A 440 -2.46 -9.43 -15.80
N ALA A 441 -1.61 -8.40 -15.87
CA ALA A 441 -0.33 -8.47 -16.57
C ALA A 441 0.53 -9.62 -16.02
N ALA A 442 0.60 -9.77 -14.69
CA ALA A 442 1.32 -10.87 -14.05
C ALA A 442 0.71 -12.24 -14.40
N LYS A 443 -0.61 -12.39 -14.34
CA LYS A 443 -1.32 -13.64 -14.68
C LYS A 443 -1.15 -14.05 -16.14
N ARG A 444 -1.05 -13.08 -17.06
CA ARG A 444 -0.81 -13.34 -18.49
C ARG A 444 0.66 -13.59 -18.83
N GLY A 445 1.57 -13.51 -17.85
CA GLY A 445 3.00 -13.67 -18.08
C GLY A 445 3.62 -12.54 -18.88
N CYS A 446 3.02 -11.34 -18.87
CA CYS A 446 3.60 -10.16 -19.53
C CYS A 446 4.98 -9.84 -18.96
N HIS A 447 5.89 -9.33 -19.79
CA HIS A 447 7.16 -8.85 -19.29
C HIS A 447 6.98 -7.53 -18.54
N ILE A 448 7.11 -7.58 -17.23
CA ILE A 448 6.92 -6.42 -16.35
C ILE A 448 8.27 -5.79 -16.04
N ILE A 449 8.38 -4.47 -16.25
CA ILE A 449 9.51 -3.66 -15.78
C ILE A 449 8.98 -2.68 -14.71
N PRO A 450 9.35 -2.86 -13.42
CA PRO A 450 8.93 -1.94 -12.36
C PRO A 450 9.72 -0.61 -12.41
N LEU A 451 9.03 0.51 -12.26
CA LEU A 451 9.64 1.85 -12.18
C LEU A 451 9.34 2.49 -10.82
N VAL A 452 10.35 2.99 -10.11
CA VAL A 452 10.17 3.71 -8.85
C VAL A 452 9.90 5.19 -9.14
N MET A 453 8.71 5.66 -8.75
CA MET A 453 8.21 7.02 -9.05
C MET A 453 8.33 7.98 -7.87
N THR A 454 8.54 7.48 -6.64
CA THR A 454 8.65 8.30 -5.43
C THR A 454 9.94 8.01 -4.64
N PRO A 455 10.57 9.03 -4.03
CA PRO A 455 11.83 8.84 -3.31
C PRO A 455 11.69 7.82 -2.17
N LYS A 456 12.67 6.91 -2.05
CA LYS A 456 12.75 5.90 -0.98
C LYS A 456 11.56 4.92 -0.94
N TYR A 457 10.79 4.83 -2.02
CA TYR A 457 9.70 3.88 -2.10
C TYR A 457 10.21 2.44 -2.15
N LYS A 458 9.50 1.54 -1.47
CA LYS A 458 9.72 0.10 -1.53
C LYS A 458 8.38 -0.57 -1.68
N ALA A 459 8.24 -1.36 -2.74
CA ALA A 459 7.07 -2.19 -2.91
C ALA A 459 7.02 -3.26 -1.81
N ASP A 460 5.84 -3.45 -1.25
CA ASP A 460 5.51 -4.47 -0.27
C ASP A 460 4.15 -5.08 -0.61
N GLY A 461 3.82 -6.19 0.06
CA GLY A 461 2.49 -6.78 -0.09
C GLY A 461 2.19 -7.26 -1.50
N TRP A 462 0.97 -6.98 -2.00
CA TRP A 462 0.56 -7.44 -3.35
C TRP A 462 1.49 -6.93 -4.46
N LEU A 463 1.95 -5.68 -4.37
CA LEU A 463 2.82 -5.09 -5.39
C LEU A 463 4.25 -5.65 -5.26
N GLY A 464 4.71 -5.89 -4.03
CA GLY A 464 5.97 -6.58 -3.76
C GLY A 464 6.01 -7.99 -4.37
N LEU A 465 4.92 -8.77 -4.24
CA LEU A 465 4.81 -10.09 -4.85
C LEU A 465 4.95 -10.06 -6.37
N ILE A 466 4.40 -9.04 -7.04
CA ILE A 466 4.49 -8.87 -8.50
C ILE A 466 5.85 -8.35 -8.96
N THR A 467 6.64 -7.70 -8.09
CA THR A 467 7.84 -6.95 -8.52
C THR A 467 9.15 -7.43 -7.91
N SER A 468 9.12 -8.29 -6.89
CA SER A 468 10.28 -8.68 -6.07
C SER A 468 11.41 -9.40 -6.83
N ASP A 469 11.08 -10.19 -7.84
CA ASP A 469 11.98 -10.96 -8.70
C ASP A 469 12.40 -10.20 -9.97
N ARG A 470 11.97 -8.95 -10.12
CA ARG A 470 12.17 -8.14 -11.33
C ARG A 470 13.15 -7.00 -11.08
N LEU A 471 14.02 -6.75 -12.06
CA LEU A 471 14.93 -5.61 -12.03
C LEU A 471 14.13 -4.32 -12.22
N TYR A 472 14.20 -3.40 -11.26
CA TYR A 472 13.48 -2.12 -11.34
C TYR A 472 14.38 -0.98 -11.79
N VAL A 473 13.78 0.11 -12.28
CA VAL A 473 14.46 1.37 -12.61
C VAL A 473 14.00 2.46 -11.64
N ASP A 474 14.94 3.20 -11.05
CA ASP A 474 14.63 4.23 -10.05
C ASP A 474 14.82 5.65 -10.60
N PHE A 475 13.71 6.30 -10.95
CA PHE A 475 13.69 7.68 -11.47
C PHE A 475 13.86 8.76 -10.39
N LYS A 476 13.95 8.38 -9.11
CA LYS A 476 14.12 9.31 -7.98
C LYS A 476 15.48 9.23 -7.33
N LYS A 477 16.26 8.18 -7.60
CA LYS A 477 17.62 8.02 -7.11
C LYS A 477 18.68 8.68 -8.00
N MET A 478 18.38 8.94 -9.26
CA MET A 478 19.32 9.48 -10.26
C MET A 478 18.66 10.51 -11.17
N THR A 479 19.44 11.06 -12.10
CA THR A 479 18.92 11.99 -13.11
C THR A 479 17.92 11.27 -14.03
N PHE A 480 17.01 12.01 -14.65
CA PHE A 480 16.04 11.44 -15.59
C PHE A 480 16.74 10.69 -16.74
N ASP A 481 17.80 11.28 -17.30
CA ASP A 481 18.51 10.69 -18.44
C ASP A 481 19.22 9.37 -18.08
N ASP A 482 19.84 9.29 -16.90
CA ASP A 482 20.49 8.07 -16.42
C ASP A 482 19.47 6.96 -16.16
N ALA A 483 18.35 7.29 -15.52
CA ALA A 483 17.25 6.34 -15.27
C ALA A 483 16.64 5.87 -16.59
N PHE A 484 16.39 6.79 -17.52
CA PHE A 484 15.84 6.45 -18.83
C PHE A 484 16.79 5.56 -19.64
N LYS A 485 18.10 5.80 -19.57
CA LYS A 485 19.10 4.92 -20.19
C LYS A 485 19.00 3.50 -19.63
N GLN A 486 18.87 3.34 -18.31
CA GLN A 486 18.68 2.01 -17.70
C GLN A 486 17.38 1.35 -18.16
N LEU A 487 16.28 2.11 -18.24
CA LEU A 487 15.00 1.62 -18.77
C LEU A 487 15.15 1.13 -20.21
N LYS A 488 15.77 1.94 -21.07
CA LYS A 488 16.02 1.58 -22.47
C LYS A 488 16.86 0.32 -22.60
N ASP A 489 17.93 0.19 -21.81
CA ASP A 489 18.77 -1.00 -21.80
C ASP A 489 17.96 -2.25 -21.40
N GLN A 490 17.07 -2.15 -20.41
CA GLN A 490 16.20 -3.26 -20.01
C GLN A 490 15.20 -3.64 -21.11
N ILE A 491 14.55 -2.66 -21.74
CA ILE A 491 13.63 -2.88 -22.86
C ILE A 491 14.35 -3.59 -24.02
N GLN A 492 15.58 -3.17 -24.35
CA GLN A 492 16.37 -3.77 -25.42
C GLN A 492 16.83 -5.19 -25.09
N ARG A 493 17.26 -5.45 -23.83
CA ARG A 493 17.59 -6.82 -23.39
C ARG A 493 16.41 -7.75 -23.54
N ASN A 494 15.20 -7.31 -23.18
CA ASN A 494 14.00 -8.12 -23.34
C ASN A 494 13.77 -8.50 -24.82
N ARG A 495 13.81 -7.51 -25.73
CA ARG A 495 13.64 -7.74 -27.17
C ARG A 495 14.69 -8.69 -27.75
N THR A 496 15.92 -8.60 -27.26
CA THR A 496 17.01 -9.46 -27.72
C THR A 496 16.83 -10.91 -27.25
N ASN A 497 16.40 -11.10 -26.00
CA ASN A 497 16.11 -12.43 -25.46
C ASN A 497 14.88 -13.08 -26.13
N ALA A 498 13.85 -12.29 -26.46
CA ALA A 498 12.68 -12.76 -27.20
C ALA A 498 13.02 -13.23 -28.63
N ALA A 499 14.02 -12.60 -29.27
CA ALA A 499 14.47 -12.93 -30.62
C ALA A 499 15.34 -14.21 -30.70
N GLN A 500 15.77 -14.80 -29.59
CA GLN A 500 16.70 -15.95 -29.56
C GLN A 500 16.03 -17.33 -29.34
N THR A 501 14.69 -17.41 -29.34
CA THR A 501 13.97 -18.70 -29.22
C THR A 501 13.94 -19.42 -30.58
N PRO A 502 14.62 -20.58 -30.79
CA PRO A 502 14.61 -21.26 -32.08
C PRO A 502 13.36 -22.12 -32.27
N VAL A 503 12.67 -21.94 -33.39
CA VAL A 503 11.69 -22.89 -33.93
C VAL A 503 12.45 -24.15 -34.38
N ILE A 504 12.41 -25.23 -33.60
CA ILE A 504 12.88 -26.54 -34.07
C ILE A 504 11.77 -27.14 -34.95
N ASN A 505 11.85 -26.87 -36.25
CA ASN A 505 11.28 -27.73 -37.28
C ASN A 505 12.30 -28.82 -37.60
N GLN A 506 12.05 -30.06 -37.20
CA GLN A 506 12.77 -31.21 -37.74
C GLN A 506 11.81 -32.11 -38.53
N LYS A 507 11.94 -32.01 -39.86
CA LYS A 507 11.59 -33.07 -40.81
C LYS A 507 12.45 -34.30 -40.52
N LEU A 508 11.81 -35.46 -40.42
CA LEU A 508 12.48 -36.76 -40.41
C LEU A 508 13.11 -37.06 -41.79
N PRO A 509 14.32 -37.66 -41.84
CA PRO A 509 14.74 -38.50 -42.95
C PRO A 509 14.41 -39.98 -42.68
N GLU A 510 13.93 -40.66 -43.73
CA GLU A 510 13.58 -42.08 -43.79
C GLU A 510 14.80 -43.01 -44.06
N ASN A 511 14.75 -44.19 -43.43
CA ASN A 511 15.28 -45.52 -43.82
C ASN A 511 16.81 -45.75 -43.86
N ASP A 512 17.38 -46.90 -43.48
CA ASP A 512 16.84 -48.23 -43.16
C ASP A 512 17.91 -49.08 -42.43
N HIS A 513 17.44 -50.17 -41.80
CA HIS A 513 18.16 -51.39 -41.39
C HIS A 513 19.03 -51.43 -40.11
N LEU A 514 18.48 -51.97 -39.01
CA LEU A 514 18.56 -53.40 -38.59
C LEU A 514 18.33 -53.56 -37.07
N LEU A 515 17.51 -54.57 -36.75
CA LEU A 515 17.09 -55.05 -35.42
C LEU A 515 18.16 -55.00 -34.31
N SER A 516 17.76 -54.58 -33.09
CA SER A 516 17.89 -55.38 -31.85
C SER A 516 17.28 -54.67 -30.63
N THR A 517 16.26 -55.32 -30.05
CA THR A 517 15.87 -55.42 -28.63
C THR A 517 15.85 -54.17 -27.72
N SER A 518 14.62 -53.83 -27.33
CA SER A 518 14.20 -53.30 -26.01
C SER A 518 15.20 -53.56 -24.87
N VAL A 519 15.69 -52.48 -24.25
CA VAL A 519 16.21 -52.49 -22.87
C VAL A 519 15.55 -51.33 -22.12
N ALA A 520 14.82 -51.69 -21.06
CA ALA A 520 14.24 -50.77 -20.10
C ALA A 520 15.33 -49.93 -19.40
N PRO A 521 15.02 -48.70 -18.95
CA PRO A 521 16.00 -47.86 -18.24
C PRO A 521 16.43 -48.54 -16.93
N GLN A 522 17.74 -48.69 -16.73
CA GLN A 522 18.29 -49.19 -15.48
C GLN A 522 18.25 -48.11 -14.36
N PRO A 523 18.13 -48.52 -13.08
CA PRO A 523 18.09 -47.61 -11.96
C PRO A 523 19.47 -47.01 -11.67
N VAL A 524 19.50 -45.73 -11.28
CA VAL A 524 20.71 -45.06 -10.78
C VAL A 524 21.08 -45.69 -9.42
N GLU A 525 22.19 -46.41 -9.35
CA GLU A 525 22.75 -46.90 -8.09
C GLU A 525 23.28 -45.73 -7.25
N ILE A 526 22.68 -45.51 -6.08
CA ILE A 526 23.17 -44.55 -5.08
C ILE A 526 24.21 -45.28 -4.22
N HIS A 527 25.47 -44.85 -4.25
CA HIS A 527 26.50 -45.33 -3.32
C HIS A 527 26.15 -44.89 -1.89
N VAL A 528 25.76 -45.86 -1.04
CA VAL A 528 25.44 -45.64 0.37
C VAL A 528 26.74 -45.63 1.19
N VAL A 529 27.04 -44.51 1.83
CA VAL A 529 28.16 -44.38 2.77
C VAL A 529 27.69 -44.86 4.15
N LEU A 530 28.32 -45.91 4.68
CA LEU A 530 27.92 -46.54 5.96
C LEU A 530 28.59 -45.90 7.19
N GLU A 531 29.69 -45.15 7.00
CA GLU A 531 30.40 -44.45 8.08
C GLU A 531 30.32 -42.94 7.89
N TYR A 532 29.66 -42.26 8.84
CA TYR A 532 29.58 -40.80 8.85
C TYR A 532 30.65 -40.20 9.76
N PRO A 533 31.36 -39.14 9.32
CA PRO A 533 32.16 -38.33 10.22
C PRO A 533 31.31 -37.86 11.41
N HIS A 534 31.87 -37.91 12.63
CA HIS A 534 31.14 -37.53 13.86
C HIS A 534 30.69 -36.07 13.87
N CYS A 535 31.43 -35.19 13.20
CA CYS A 535 31.05 -33.79 13.05
C CYS A 535 30.45 -33.57 11.67
N ILE A 536 29.24 -33.01 11.64
CA ILE A 536 28.55 -32.69 10.39
C ILE A 536 29.36 -31.77 9.47
N ASP A 537 30.21 -30.89 10.01
CA ASP A 537 31.00 -29.94 9.19
C ASP A 537 32.02 -30.63 8.27
N MET A 538 32.28 -31.93 8.49
CA MET A 538 33.16 -32.76 7.67
C MET A 538 32.42 -33.56 6.60
N TRP A 539 31.09 -33.44 6.51
CA TRP A 539 30.30 -34.18 5.53
C TRP A 539 30.45 -33.61 4.12
N THR A 540 30.68 -34.49 3.16
CA THR A 540 30.63 -34.18 1.72
C THR A 540 29.18 -34.25 1.19
N GLU A 541 28.95 -33.83 -0.04
CA GLU A 541 27.63 -33.95 -0.68
C GLU A 541 27.14 -35.40 -0.76
N GLU A 542 28.05 -36.37 -0.91
CA GLU A 542 27.71 -37.80 -0.89
C GLU A 542 27.24 -38.26 0.48
N HIS A 543 27.86 -37.76 1.56
CA HIS A 543 27.39 -38.04 2.92
C HIS A 543 25.97 -37.48 3.15
N VAL A 544 25.68 -36.27 2.67
CA VAL A 544 24.33 -35.66 2.77
C VAL A 544 23.30 -36.47 2.00
N LYS A 545 23.59 -36.85 0.74
CA LYS A 545 22.71 -37.70 -0.07
C LYS A 545 22.47 -39.05 0.58
N SER A 546 23.54 -39.71 1.04
CA SER A 546 23.45 -41.00 1.72
C SER A 546 22.65 -40.90 3.01
N PHE A 547 22.83 -39.84 3.79
CA PHE A 547 22.09 -39.62 5.04
C PHE A 547 20.58 -39.53 4.79
N LEU A 548 20.15 -38.74 3.80
CA LEU A 548 18.73 -38.58 3.47
C LEU A 548 18.10 -39.90 3.03
N VAL A 549 18.83 -40.73 2.27
CA VAL A 549 18.36 -42.06 1.86
C VAL A 549 18.29 -43.02 3.04
N VAL A 550 19.34 -43.10 3.87
CA VAL A 550 19.43 -44.02 5.03
C VAL A 550 18.39 -43.68 6.09
N LYS A 551 18.16 -42.38 6.36
CA LYS A 551 17.14 -41.91 7.32
C LYS A 551 15.72 -41.89 6.75
N LYS A 552 15.52 -42.40 5.53
CA LYS A 552 14.23 -42.51 4.86
C LYS A 552 13.53 -41.16 4.65
N ILE A 553 14.31 -40.13 4.31
CA ILE A 553 13.84 -38.76 3.99
C ILE A 553 14.24 -38.36 2.55
N PRO A 554 13.93 -39.17 1.51
CA PRO A 554 14.37 -38.89 0.15
C PRO A 554 13.69 -37.66 -0.47
N SER A 555 12.58 -37.19 0.10
CA SER A 555 11.87 -35.98 -0.34
C SER A 555 12.74 -34.71 -0.31
N LEU A 556 13.81 -34.70 0.49
CA LEU A 556 14.75 -33.59 0.59
C LEU A 556 15.92 -33.68 -0.41
N LEU A 557 16.06 -34.77 -1.17
CA LEU A 557 17.22 -34.95 -2.08
C LEU A 557 17.33 -33.87 -3.14
N GLY A 558 16.20 -33.43 -3.70
CA GLY A 558 16.16 -32.35 -4.69
C GLY A 558 16.55 -31.01 -4.09
N ALA A 559 15.95 -30.63 -2.95
CA ALA A 559 16.23 -29.37 -2.28
C ALA A 559 17.66 -29.28 -1.73
N PHE A 560 18.27 -30.41 -1.36
CA PHE A 560 19.63 -30.45 -0.81
C PHE A 560 20.70 -30.78 -1.86
N GLN A 561 20.38 -30.66 -3.14
CA GLN A 561 21.36 -30.84 -4.21
C GLN A 561 22.49 -29.81 -4.06
N GLY A 562 23.75 -30.28 -3.98
CA GLY A 562 24.92 -29.44 -3.77
C GLY A 562 25.17 -29.03 -2.30
N MET A 563 24.37 -29.50 -1.34
CA MET A 563 24.63 -29.23 0.08
C MET A 563 25.71 -30.14 0.63
N ASN A 564 26.72 -29.54 1.26
CA ASN A 564 27.69 -30.22 2.11
C ASN A 564 27.35 -30.02 3.59
N GLY A 565 28.11 -30.67 4.46
CA GLY A 565 27.90 -30.66 5.91
C GLY A 565 27.80 -29.29 6.57
N ARG A 566 28.63 -28.33 6.14
CA ARG A 566 28.63 -26.96 6.71
C ARG A 566 27.36 -26.19 6.35
N LEU A 567 26.88 -26.35 5.12
CA LEU A 567 25.61 -25.75 4.69
C LEU A 567 24.44 -26.39 5.43
N LEU A 568 24.50 -27.71 5.63
CA LEU A 568 23.47 -28.47 6.33
C LEU A 568 23.41 -28.11 7.83
N HIS A 569 24.56 -27.88 8.47
CA HIS A 569 24.64 -27.36 9.85
C HIS A 569 24.04 -25.96 9.96
N ARG A 570 24.36 -25.06 9.03
CA ARG A 570 23.78 -23.71 9.03
C ARG A 570 22.27 -23.73 8.80
N LEU A 571 21.79 -24.62 7.95
CA LEU A 571 20.36 -24.84 7.74
C LEU A 571 19.69 -25.31 9.04
N TYR A 572 20.31 -26.24 9.77
CA TYR A 572 19.81 -26.69 11.06
C TYR A 572 19.70 -25.54 12.09
N ASP A 573 20.72 -24.67 12.19
CA ASP A 573 20.67 -23.48 13.05
C ASP A 573 19.52 -22.52 12.69
N MET A 574 19.27 -22.33 11.39
CA MET A 574 18.13 -21.55 10.90
C MET A 574 16.79 -22.20 11.28
N CYS A 575 16.68 -23.52 11.12
CA CYS A 575 15.51 -24.29 11.54
C CYS A 575 15.23 -24.14 13.04
N GLN A 576 16.25 -24.14 13.90
CA GLN A 576 16.06 -23.94 15.35
C GLN A 576 15.58 -22.52 15.70
N SER A 577 15.93 -21.52 14.90
CA SER A 577 15.55 -20.12 15.15
C SER A 577 14.10 -19.82 14.78
N ASN A 578 13.57 -20.48 13.73
CA ASN A 578 12.17 -20.34 13.29
C ASN A 578 11.69 -21.58 12.52
N GLN A 579 11.26 -22.61 13.26
CA GLN A 579 10.89 -23.91 12.68
C GLN A 579 9.74 -23.81 11.67
N GLN A 580 8.75 -22.94 11.91
CA GLN A 580 7.57 -22.79 11.05
C GLN A 580 7.91 -22.13 9.71
N ALA A 581 8.65 -21.02 9.72
CA ALA A 581 9.04 -20.33 8.49
C ALA A 581 9.97 -21.20 7.63
N MET A 582 10.90 -21.92 8.27
CA MET A 582 11.82 -22.81 7.57
C MET A 582 11.12 -24.03 6.97
N PHE A 583 10.09 -24.58 7.62
CA PHE A 583 9.28 -25.65 7.02
C PHE A 583 8.58 -25.19 5.74
N VAL A 584 7.99 -23.99 5.73
CA VAL A 584 7.33 -23.43 4.54
C VAL A 584 8.35 -23.21 3.42
N SER A 585 9.50 -22.60 3.72
CA SER A 585 10.58 -22.37 2.74
C SER A 585 11.13 -23.67 2.14
N LEU A 586 11.43 -24.68 2.96
CA LEU A 586 11.90 -25.98 2.44
C LEU A 586 10.83 -26.68 1.60
N LYS A 587 9.55 -26.53 1.96
CA LYS A 587 8.44 -27.13 1.20
C LYS A 587 8.31 -26.51 -0.20
N GLU A 588 8.58 -25.21 -0.32
CA GLU A 588 8.64 -24.50 -1.61
C GLU A 588 9.85 -24.97 -2.44
N ASP A 589 11.03 -25.11 -1.84
CA ASP A 589 12.24 -25.59 -2.53
C ASP A 589 12.11 -27.05 -3.02
N VAL A 590 11.47 -27.93 -2.22
CA VAL A 590 11.16 -29.31 -2.64
C VAL A 590 10.16 -29.33 -3.79
N ALA A 591 9.17 -28.43 -3.80
CA ALA A 591 8.20 -28.33 -4.89
C ALA A 591 8.83 -27.85 -6.21
N GLN A 592 9.93 -27.09 -6.15
CA GLN A 592 10.65 -26.58 -7.32
C GLN A 592 11.72 -27.54 -7.85
N SER A 593 12.24 -28.44 -7.01
CA SER A 593 13.41 -29.28 -7.35
C SER A 593 13.07 -30.69 -7.88
N SER A 594 11.84 -31.18 -7.70
CA SER A 594 11.43 -32.51 -8.21
C SER A 594 10.51 -32.41 -9.43
N ASN A 595 10.84 -33.12 -10.51
CA ASN A 595 9.99 -33.28 -11.71
C ASN A 595 8.70 -34.11 -11.46
N ALA A 596 8.45 -34.51 -10.21
CA ALA A 596 7.21 -35.09 -9.70
C ALA A 596 6.99 -34.56 -8.27
N PRO A 597 5.76 -34.31 -7.81
CA PRO A 597 5.50 -33.68 -6.52
C PRO A 597 5.73 -34.67 -5.36
N SER A 598 6.99 -34.93 -5.00
CA SER A 598 7.31 -35.53 -3.71
C SER A 598 6.99 -34.51 -2.63
N LEU A 599 5.80 -34.61 -2.02
CA LEU A 599 5.35 -33.64 -1.03
C LEU A 599 6.23 -33.72 0.23
N LEU A 600 6.94 -32.64 0.57
CA LEU A 600 7.61 -32.56 1.87
C LEU A 600 6.55 -32.56 2.98
N THR A 601 6.51 -33.62 3.78
CA THR A 601 5.58 -33.72 4.92
C THR A 601 6.19 -33.13 6.18
N LEU A 602 5.34 -32.76 7.15
CA LEU A 602 5.81 -32.32 8.46
C LEU A 602 6.59 -33.44 9.18
N LYS A 603 6.21 -34.71 8.94
CA LYS A 603 6.92 -35.88 9.46
C LYS A 603 8.36 -35.93 8.92
N ASP A 604 8.55 -35.74 7.63
CA ASP A 604 9.87 -35.77 6.99
C ASP A 604 10.77 -34.65 7.53
N TYR A 605 10.21 -33.44 7.66
CA TYR A 605 10.93 -32.30 8.21
C TYR A 605 11.33 -32.48 9.67
N LEU A 606 10.43 -32.96 10.52
CA LEU A 606 10.75 -33.22 11.93
C LEU A 606 11.73 -34.39 12.09
N THR A 607 11.61 -35.43 11.27
CA THR A 607 12.57 -36.56 11.24
C THR A 607 13.96 -36.06 10.85
N PHE A 608 14.07 -35.14 9.89
CA PHE A 608 15.34 -34.53 9.53
C PHE A 608 15.99 -33.81 10.71
N LEU A 609 15.24 -32.97 11.42
CA LEU A 609 15.75 -32.22 12.58
C LEU A 609 16.16 -33.10 13.76
N GLU A 610 15.43 -34.19 14.00
CA GLU A 610 15.77 -35.18 15.04
C GLU A 610 17.06 -35.93 14.68
N GLU A 611 17.15 -36.46 13.45
CA GLU A 611 18.25 -37.35 13.04
C GLU A 611 19.58 -36.61 12.84
N ILE A 612 19.53 -35.36 12.38
CA ILE A 612 20.74 -34.56 12.16
C ILE A 612 21.39 -34.11 13.47
N LYS A 613 20.61 -33.98 14.54
CA LYS A 613 21.06 -33.46 15.85
C LYS A 613 22.22 -34.26 16.44
N ALA A 614 22.29 -35.57 16.18
CA ALA A 614 23.37 -36.45 16.63
C ALA A 614 24.76 -36.08 16.07
N TYR A 615 24.80 -35.30 14.98
CA TYR A 615 26.03 -34.91 14.28
C TYR A 615 26.37 -33.42 14.44
N ILE A 616 25.52 -32.65 15.14
CA ILE A 616 25.73 -31.23 15.41
C ILE A 616 26.69 -31.08 16.61
N PRO A 617 27.82 -30.39 16.47
CA PRO A 617 28.77 -30.21 17.56
C PRO A 617 28.15 -29.39 18.71
N TYR A 618 28.29 -29.88 19.95
CA TYR A 618 27.79 -29.20 21.14
C TYR A 618 28.58 -27.92 21.41
N LYS A 619 27.90 -26.78 21.54
CA LYS A 619 28.52 -25.55 22.06
C LYS A 619 28.64 -25.65 23.58
N SER A 620 29.76 -26.16 24.09
CA SER A 620 30.12 -25.92 25.50
C SER A 620 30.52 -24.45 25.65
N GLY A 621 29.87 -23.76 26.59
CA GLY A 621 30.39 -22.48 27.07
C GLY A 621 31.78 -22.69 27.66
N ALA A 622 32.75 -21.92 27.17
CA ALA A 622 34.19 -21.98 27.43
C ALA A 622 34.95 -23.10 26.70
N GLY A 623 35.96 -22.67 25.92
CA GLY A 623 36.67 -23.49 24.96
C GLY A 623 37.38 -24.70 25.54
N ALA A 624 36.93 -25.89 25.12
CA ALA A 624 37.72 -27.11 24.97
C ALA A 624 36.92 -28.08 24.08
N GLN A 625 37.53 -28.58 22.99
CA GLN A 625 36.97 -29.67 22.20
C GLN A 625 37.21 -31.00 22.93
N ILE A 626 36.16 -31.61 23.49
CA ILE A 626 36.16 -33.04 23.89
C ILE A 626 34.80 -33.67 23.55
N ASN A 627 34.86 -34.81 22.84
CA ASN A 627 33.76 -35.67 22.39
C ASN A 627 32.94 -36.31 23.52
N PRO A 628 31.67 -36.68 23.28
CA PRO A 628 30.99 -37.71 24.05
C PRO A 628 30.57 -38.91 23.18
N THR A 629 31.39 -39.95 23.20
CA THR A 629 30.93 -41.36 23.11
C THR A 629 31.77 -42.20 24.06
N SER A 630 31.55 -42.02 25.36
CA SER A 630 31.75 -43.09 26.33
C SER A 630 30.59 -43.06 27.33
N ALA A 631 29.56 -43.87 27.06
CA ALA A 631 28.65 -44.49 28.03
C ALA A 631 27.24 -44.66 27.47
N VAL A 632 27.04 -45.59 26.51
CA VAL A 632 25.90 -46.53 26.54
C VAL A 632 26.33 -47.81 25.78
N CYS A 633 27.27 -48.54 26.36
CA CYS A 633 27.47 -49.97 26.11
C CYS A 633 27.62 -50.64 27.48
N SER A 634 26.54 -50.62 28.26
CA SER A 634 26.41 -51.44 29.46
C SER A 634 24.95 -51.48 29.90
N LEU A 635 24.39 -52.69 29.76
CA LEU A 635 23.23 -53.27 30.46
C LEU A 635 21.87 -53.26 29.72
N MET A 636 21.59 -54.46 29.18
CA MET A 636 20.30 -55.13 28.89
C MET A 636 19.43 -54.64 27.74
#